data_AF-A0A7C7ZFC1-F1
#
_entry.id   AF-A0A7C7ZFC1-F1
#
_cell.length_a   1.000
_cell.length_b   1.000
_cell.length_c   1.000
_cell.angle_alpha   90.00
_cell.angle_beta   90.00
_cell.angle_gamma   90.00
#
_symmetry.space_group_name_H-M   'P 1'
#
loop_
_entity.id
_entity.type
_entity.pdbx_description
1 polymer ?
#
loop_
_entity_poly.entity_id
_entity_poly.type
_entity_poly.pdbx_seq_one_letter_code
_entity_poly.pdbx_strand_id
1 'polypeptide(L)'
;MDTLRDVSSRLPAKHIYYAMDSCYSGTGFTRGLASLTSKDGYISKVTSRRVVQMITAGSDGEQAYEIGGAGAFTSQFLRALSGEADFNTDGYVTSSEIGAFVKPQVTRDTRGRQTPQFGTLDGFGEVVFGVSPR
;
A
#
# COMPACT_ATOMS: atom_id res chain seq x y z
N MET A 1 -10.40 7.17 14.24
CA MET A 1 -10.88 6.00 13.48
C MET A 1 -11.94 6.40 12.45
N ASP A 2 -12.83 7.33 12.79
CA ASP A 2 -14.05 7.55 12.01
C ASP A 2 -13.89 8.44 10.78
N THR A 3 -12.96 9.41 10.76
CA THR A 3 -12.91 10.40 9.67
C THR A 3 -12.60 9.81 8.30
N LEU A 4 -11.56 9.00 8.18
CA LEU A 4 -11.19 8.39 6.88
C LEU A 4 -12.20 7.34 6.41
N ARG A 5 -12.73 6.54 7.35
CA ARG A 5 -13.76 5.54 7.05
C ARG A 5 -15.08 6.20 6.62
N ASP A 6 -15.51 7.25 7.33
CA ASP A 6 -16.69 8.04 7.02
C ASP A 6 -16.57 8.72 5.65
N VAL A 7 -15.44 9.41 5.40
CA VAL A 7 -15.17 10.00 4.07
C VAL A 7 -15.19 8.94 2.98
N SER A 8 -14.52 7.80 3.20
CA SER A 8 -14.48 6.70 2.22
C SER A 8 -15.85 6.08 1.95
N SER A 9 -16.73 6.03 2.96
CA SER A 9 -18.09 5.49 2.83
C SER A 9 -18.99 6.34 1.93
N ARG A 10 -18.68 7.64 1.81
CA ARG A 10 -19.42 8.61 1.00
C ARG A 10 -18.90 8.70 -0.43
N LEU A 11 -17.73 8.13 -0.71
CA LEU A 11 -17.16 8.09 -2.05
C LEU A 11 -17.77 6.91 -2.83
N PRO A 12 -18.30 7.12 -4.06
CA PRO A 12 -18.87 6.06 -4.88
C PRO A 12 -17.82 5.12 -5.51
N ALA A 13 -16.55 5.21 -5.07
CA ALA A 13 -15.44 4.43 -5.61
C ALA A 13 -15.42 3.00 -5.04
N LYS A 14 -15.22 2.01 -5.93
CA LYS A 14 -15.05 0.60 -5.54
C LYS A 14 -13.69 0.36 -4.86
N HIS A 15 -12.63 0.99 -5.33
CA HIS A 15 -11.28 0.84 -4.80
C HIS A 15 -10.76 2.21 -4.37
N ILE A 16 -10.38 2.33 -3.10
CA ILE A 16 -9.81 3.56 -2.54
C ILE A 16 -8.46 3.19 -1.91
N TYR A 17 -7.41 3.90 -2.29
CA TYR A 17 -6.07 3.70 -1.77
C TYR A 17 -5.51 5.01 -1.23
N TYR A 18 -5.18 5.04 0.05
CA TYR A 18 -4.53 6.18 0.69
C TYR A 18 -3.04 5.93 0.82
N ALA A 19 -2.21 6.76 0.19
CA ALA A 19 -0.77 6.81 0.43
C ALA A 19 -0.47 8.09 1.21
N MET A 20 0.06 7.96 2.43
CA MET A 20 0.31 9.10 3.31
C MET A 20 1.79 9.20 3.66
N ASP A 21 2.46 10.24 3.16
CA ASP A 21 3.83 10.57 3.56
C ASP A 21 3.85 11.32 4.90
N SER A 22 3.34 10.66 5.93
CA SER A 22 3.29 11.13 7.30
C SER A 22 3.17 9.94 8.24
N CYS A 23 3.54 10.13 9.51
CA CYS A 23 3.20 9.19 10.56
C CYS A 23 1.70 9.27 10.84
N TYR A 24 1.08 8.09 10.98
CA TYR A 24 -0.30 7.96 11.37
C TYR A 24 -0.36 7.11 12.65
N SER A 25 -0.83 7.71 13.74
CA SER A 25 -1.00 7.06 15.04
C SER A 25 -2.21 6.11 15.10
N GLY A 26 -3.01 6.04 14.03
CA GLY A 26 -4.26 5.28 14.01
C GLY A 26 -4.05 3.77 14.01
N THR A 27 -4.11 3.20 15.19
CA THR A 27 -4.09 1.76 15.50
C THR A 27 -5.36 1.06 15.04
N GLY A 28 -5.35 0.46 13.84
CA GLY A 28 -6.41 -0.50 13.45
C GLY A 28 -6.47 -0.85 11.97
N PHE A 29 -5.30 -1.12 11.39
CA PHE A 29 -5.20 -1.80 10.10
C PHE A 29 -5.56 -3.28 10.26
N THR A 30 -6.49 -3.78 9.45
CA THR A 30 -6.62 -5.23 9.27
C THR A 30 -5.66 -5.68 8.18
N ARG A 31 -4.86 -6.71 8.45
CA ARG A 31 -4.01 -7.33 7.43
C ARG A 31 -4.86 -8.32 6.63
N GLY A 32 -5.35 -7.90 5.46
CA GLY A 32 -5.97 -8.81 4.51
C GLY A 32 -4.89 -9.63 3.82
N LEU A 33 -4.69 -10.88 4.23
CA LEU A 33 -3.79 -11.80 3.53
C LEU A 33 -4.58 -12.54 2.46
N ALA A 34 -4.61 -12.02 1.23
CA ALA A 34 -5.11 -12.78 0.09
C ALA A 34 -3.96 -13.62 -0.49
N SER A 35 -3.68 -14.77 0.14
CA SER A 35 -2.78 -15.77 -0.44
C SER A 35 -3.55 -16.57 -1.49
N LEU A 36 -3.25 -16.37 -2.78
CA LEU A 36 -3.74 -17.24 -3.86
C LEU A 36 -2.67 -17.39 -4.94
N THR A 37 -2.41 -18.65 -5.29
CA THR A 37 -1.28 -19.14 -6.09
C THR A 37 -1.66 -19.43 -7.54
N SER A 38 -2.54 -18.62 -8.15
CA SER A 38 -2.98 -18.88 -9.53
C SER A 38 -3.22 -17.57 -10.28
N LYS A 39 -2.41 -17.32 -11.34
CA LYS A 39 -2.50 -16.15 -12.23
C LYS A 39 -3.92 -15.98 -12.81
N ASP A 40 -4.54 -17.08 -13.22
CA ASP A 40 -5.84 -17.05 -13.86
C ASP A 40 -6.96 -16.91 -12.81
N GLY A 41 -7.47 -15.68 -12.71
CA GLY A 41 -8.65 -15.36 -11.90
C GLY A 41 -8.37 -14.72 -10.54
N TYR A 42 -7.11 -14.68 -10.07
CA TYR A 42 -6.77 -13.97 -8.83
C TYR A 42 -7.12 -12.49 -8.92
N ILE A 43 -6.54 -11.78 -9.90
CA ILE A 43 -6.77 -10.34 -10.10
C ILE A 43 -8.25 -10.05 -10.29
N SER A 44 -8.96 -10.83 -11.11
CA SER A 44 -10.41 -10.71 -11.31
C SER A 44 -11.19 -10.86 -9.99
N LYS A 45 -10.83 -11.84 -9.17
CA LYS A 45 -11.48 -12.08 -7.88
C LYS A 45 -11.26 -10.94 -6.90
N VAL A 46 -10.02 -10.50 -6.68
CA VAL A 46 -9.73 -9.46 -5.68
C VAL A 46 -10.21 -8.08 -6.10
N THR A 47 -10.21 -7.78 -7.41
CA THR A 47 -10.73 -6.52 -7.96
C THR A 47 -12.26 -6.48 -8.09
N SER A 48 -12.96 -7.62 -7.89
CA SER A 48 -14.43 -7.66 -7.92
C SER A 48 -15.07 -7.05 -6.66
N ARG A 49 -14.32 -6.94 -5.57
CA ARG A 49 -14.83 -6.54 -4.24
C ARG A 49 -14.43 -5.12 -3.91
N ARG A 50 -15.31 -4.38 -3.21
CA ARG A 50 -14.97 -3.06 -2.68
C ARG A 50 -13.84 -3.16 -1.66
N VAL A 51 -12.93 -2.19 -1.66
CA VAL A 51 -11.87 -2.08 -0.66
C VAL A 51 -11.42 -0.63 -0.44
N VAL A 52 -11.04 -0.32 0.79
CA VAL A 52 -10.35 0.89 1.21
C VAL A 52 -9.06 0.46 1.91
N GLN A 53 -7.93 0.81 1.34
CA GLN A 53 -6.61 0.42 1.85
C GLN A 53 -5.72 1.64 2.03
N MET A 54 -4.69 1.47 2.84
CA MET A 54 -3.82 2.56 3.23
C MET A 54 -2.39 2.07 3.42
N ILE A 55 -1.45 2.95 3.09
CA ILE A 55 -0.04 2.85 3.45
C ILE A 55 0.45 4.19 4.00
N THR A 56 1.31 4.14 5.01
CA THR A 56 1.89 5.31 5.67
C THR A 56 3.41 5.23 5.68
N ALA A 57 4.08 6.38 5.68
CA ALA A 57 5.55 6.45 5.67
C ALA A 57 6.20 5.97 6.97
N GLY A 58 5.53 6.16 8.11
CA GLY A 58 6.02 5.77 9.43
C GLY A 58 4.91 5.29 10.35
N SER A 59 5.34 4.65 11.43
CA SER A 59 4.51 4.27 12.57
C SER A 59 4.36 5.42 13.57
N ASP A 60 3.62 5.18 14.66
CA ASP A 60 3.37 6.20 15.68
C ASP A 60 4.70 6.71 16.28
N GLY A 61 4.90 8.03 16.24
CA GLY A 61 6.15 8.68 16.68
C GLY A 61 7.30 8.72 15.67
N GLU A 62 7.20 8.10 14.48
CA GLU A 62 8.25 8.13 13.45
C GLU A 62 8.01 9.22 12.39
N GLN A 63 8.87 10.23 12.30
CA GLN A 63 8.70 11.32 11.34
C GLN A 63 9.00 10.91 9.89
N ALA A 64 8.38 11.62 8.94
CA ALA A 64 8.74 11.56 7.53
C ALA A 64 10.23 11.91 7.34
N TYR A 65 10.97 11.09 6.58
CA TYR A 65 12.41 11.28 6.40
C TYR A 65 12.77 11.45 4.92
N GLU A 66 13.65 12.42 4.65
CA GLU A 66 14.11 12.79 3.32
C GLU A 66 15.53 12.26 3.06
N ILE A 67 15.78 11.69 1.88
CA ILE A 67 17.10 11.24 1.43
C ILE A 67 17.44 11.97 0.14
N GLY A 68 18.48 12.80 0.16
CA GLY A 68 18.92 13.53 -1.05
C GLY A 68 17.89 14.53 -1.59
N GLY A 69 16.97 15.02 -0.75
CA GLY A 69 15.90 15.94 -1.14
C GLY A 69 14.62 15.27 -1.66
N ALA A 70 14.51 13.95 -1.55
CA ALA A 70 13.28 13.21 -1.84
C ALA A 70 12.84 12.34 -0.65
N GLY A 71 11.52 12.28 -0.41
CA GLY A 71 10.93 11.50 0.67
C GLY A 71 11.28 10.02 0.50
N ALA A 72 11.83 9.40 1.54
CA ALA A 72 12.26 8.01 1.47
C ALA A 72 11.08 7.07 1.18
N PHE A 73 9.94 7.32 1.82
CA PHE A 73 8.69 6.62 1.52
C PHE A 73 8.23 6.85 0.08
N THR A 74 8.07 8.10 -0.33
CA THR A 74 7.58 8.46 -1.67
C THR A 74 8.47 7.86 -2.77
N SER A 75 9.79 7.88 -2.58
CA SER A 75 10.74 7.29 -3.53
C SER A 75 10.56 5.78 -3.70
N GLN A 76 10.42 5.03 -2.61
CA GLN A 76 10.20 3.57 -2.69
C GLN A 76 8.79 3.22 -3.19
N PHE A 77 7.78 4.03 -2.85
CA PHE A 77 6.42 3.87 -3.33
C PHE A 77 6.34 4.03 -4.86
N LEU A 78 7.00 5.05 -5.42
CA LEU A 78 7.08 5.24 -6.87
C LEU A 78 7.83 4.11 -7.58
N ARG A 79 8.90 3.58 -6.97
CA ARG A 79 9.60 2.39 -7.48
C ARG A 79 8.70 1.15 -7.52
N ALA A 80 7.92 0.93 -6.47
CA ALA A 80 6.92 -0.15 -6.46
C ALA A 80 5.93 -0.02 -7.61
N LEU A 81 5.37 1.18 -7.81
CA LEU A 81 4.45 1.48 -8.93
C LEU A 81 5.10 1.43 -10.31
N SER A 82 6.42 1.53 -10.39
CA SER A 82 7.17 1.34 -11.64
C SER A 82 7.38 -0.13 -12.02
N GLY A 83 6.81 -1.06 -11.25
CA GLY A 83 6.86 -2.50 -11.50
C GLY A 83 7.91 -3.26 -10.68
N GLU A 84 8.70 -2.60 -9.83
CA GLU A 84 9.68 -3.31 -8.98
C GLU A 84 9.03 -4.16 -7.89
N ALA A 85 7.74 -3.91 -7.60
CA ALA A 85 6.96 -4.70 -6.66
C ALA A 85 6.13 -5.81 -7.33
N ASP A 86 6.19 -5.99 -8.66
CA ASP A 86 5.53 -7.11 -9.36
C ASP A 86 6.33 -8.40 -9.11
N PHE A 87 6.11 -9.01 -7.95
CA PHE A 87 6.91 -10.17 -7.51
C PHE A 87 6.54 -11.45 -8.26
N ASN A 88 5.32 -11.52 -8.78
CA ASN A 88 4.82 -12.70 -9.48
C ASN A 88 4.88 -12.57 -11.03
N THR A 89 5.34 -11.42 -11.54
CA THR A 89 5.50 -11.09 -12.96
C THR A 89 4.20 -11.23 -13.75
N ASP A 90 3.08 -10.78 -13.18
CA ASP A 90 1.76 -10.83 -13.82
C ASP A 90 1.35 -9.53 -14.53
N GLY A 91 2.22 -8.51 -14.50
CA GLY A 91 1.96 -7.20 -15.11
C GLY A 91 1.10 -6.28 -14.24
N TYR A 92 0.85 -6.70 -13.00
CA TYR A 92 0.14 -5.91 -12.01
C TYR A 92 0.96 -5.84 -10.72
N VAL A 93 0.71 -4.77 -9.97
CA VAL A 93 1.22 -4.59 -8.62
C VAL A 93 0.02 -4.41 -7.71
N THR A 94 -0.14 -5.33 -6.78
CA THR A 94 -1.19 -5.28 -5.76
C THR A 94 -0.82 -4.39 -4.59
N SER A 95 -1.82 -3.91 -3.85
CA SER A 95 -1.60 -3.17 -2.61
C SER A 95 -0.74 -3.92 -1.59
N SER A 96 -0.86 -5.26 -1.54
CA SER A 96 -0.11 -6.12 -0.63
C SER A 96 1.35 -6.22 -1.07
N GLU A 97 1.60 -6.30 -2.37
CA GLU A 97 2.95 -6.25 -2.93
C GLU A 97 3.62 -4.90 -2.67
N ILE A 98 2.90 -3.77 -2.83
CA ILE A 98 3.41 -2.46 -2.43
C ILE A 98 3.80 -2.47 -0.96
N GLY A 99 2.94 -2.97 -0.07
CA GLY A 99 3.24 -3.06 1.36
C GLY A 99 4.48 -3.91 1.66
N ALA A 100 4.59 -5.07 1.00
CA ALA A 100 5.70 -6.00 1.12
C ALA A 100 7.01 -5.46 0.52
N PHE A 101 6.94 -4.64 -0.52
CA PHE A 101 8.10 -3.98 -1.14
C PHE A 101 8.54 -2.76 -0.32
N VAL A 102 7.64 -1.80 -0.08
CA VAL A 102 7.98 -0.48 0.47
C VAL A 102 8.49 -0.58 1.90
N LYS A 103 7.84 -1.39 2.75
CA LYS A 103 8.18 -1.47 4.18
C LYS A 103 9.65 -1.82 4.45
N PRO A 104 10.21 -2.95 3.95
CA PRO A 104 11.61 -3.28 4.21
C PRO A 104 12.59 -2.29 3.55
N GLN A 105 12.27 -1.77 2.36
CA GLN A 105 13.16 -0.84 1.64
C GLN A 105 13.30 0.48 2.41
N VAL A 106 12.20 1.12 2.79
CA VAL A 106 12.21 2.37 3.55
C VAL A 106 12.85 2.18 4.92
N THR A 107 12.54 1.08 5.61
CA THR A 107 13.14 0.78 6.92
C THR A 107 14.66 0.68 6.81
N ARG A 108 15.17 0.00 5.78
CA ARG A 108 16.62 -0.12 5.53
C ARG A 108 17.24 1.22 5.14
N ASP A 109 16.66 1.92 4.17
CA ASP A 109 17.21 3.15 3.59
C ASP A 109 17.25 4.30 4.63
N THR A 110 16.30 4.30 5.56
CA THR A 110 16.25 5.28 6.67
C THR A 110 17.00 4.84 7.92
N ARG A 111 17.61 3.64 7.92
CA ARG A 111 18.29 3.02 9.08
C ARG A 111 17.37 2.85 10.29
N GLY A 112 16.13 2.43 10.04
CA GLY A 112 15.13 2.15 11.08
C GLY A 112 14.44 3.39 11.65
N ARG A 113 14.59 4.57 11.02
CA ARG A 113 13.90 5.80 11.44
C ARG A 113 12.46 5.89 10.93
N GLN A 114 12.13 5.11 9.91
CA GLN A 114 10.78 5.00 9.36
C GLN A 114 10.44 3.54 9.12
N THR A 115 9.27 3.15 9.61
CA THR A 115 8.73 1.80 9.43
C THR A 115 7.33 1.91 8.81
N PRO A 116 7.21 1.86 7.47
CA PRO A 116 5.93 1.97 6.82
C PRO A 116 4.90 0.97 7.36
N GLN A 117 3.67 1.44 7.52
CA GLN A 117 2.53 0.61 7.90
C GLN A 117 1.57 0.54 6.74
N PHE A 118 1.02 -0.64 6.48
CA PHE A 118 -0.01 -0.83 5.46
C PHE A 118 -1.15 -1.68 6.02
N GLY A 119 -2.34 -1.48 5.49
CA GLY A 119 -3.43 -2.43 5.66
C GLY A 119 -4.77 -1.90 5.19
N THR A 120 -5.80 -2.66 5.54
CA THR A 120 -7.16 -2.43 5.07
C THR A 120 -7.96 -1.66 6.13
N LEU A 121 -8.63 -0.61 5.68
CA LEU A 121 -9.62 0.11 6.46
C LEU A 121 -10.98 -0.56 6.29
N ASP A 122 -11.42 -0.83 5.06
CA ASP A 122 -12.76 -1.38 4.81
C ASP A 122 -12.78 -2.30 3.59
N GLY A 123 -13.70 -3.27 3.59
CA GLY A 123 -13.87 -4.24 2.51
C GLY A 123 -12.86 -5.39 2.48
N PHE A 124 -12.95 -6.18 1.41
CA PHE A 124 -12.21 -7.45 1.24
C PHE A 124 -11.68 -7.66 -0.19
N GLY A 125 -11.65 -6.59 -0.98
CA GLY A 125 -10.97 -6.58 -2.27
C GLY A 125 -9.50 -6.20 -2.15
N GLU A 126 -8.90 -5.85 -3.28
CA GLU A 126 -7.54 -5.36 -3.35
C GLU A 126 -7.43 -4.28 -4.42
N VAL A 127 -6.72 -3.19 -4.09
CA VAL A 127 -6.32 -2.21 -5.09
C VAL A 127 -5.16 -2.77 -5.89
N VAL A 128 -5.28 -2.69 -7.22
CA VAL A 128 -4.32 -3.23 -8.18
C VAL A 128 -3.92 -2.12 -9.15
N PHE A 129 -2.62 -2.02 -9.42
CA PHE A 129 -2.03 -1.08 -10.36
C PHE A 129 -1.48 -1.86 -11.54
N GLY A 130 -1.87 -1.50 -12.77
CA GLY A 130 -1.23 -2.05 -13.96
C GLY A 130 0.16 -1.44 -14.13
N VAL A 131 1.16 -2.28 -14.40
CA VAL A 131 2.53 -1.82 -14.65
C VAL A 131 2.95 -2.22 -16.06
N SER A 132 3.57 -1.30 -16.78
CA SER A 132 4.10 -1.61 -18.10
C SER A 132 5.29 -2.56 -17.97
N PRO A 133 5.37 -3.64 -18.77
CA PRO A 133 6.59 -4.42 -18.87
C PRO A 133 7.75 -3.51 -19.30
N ARG A 134 8.91 -3.70 -18.69
CA ARG A 134 10.17 -3.12 -19.21
C ARG A 134 10.61 -3.84 -20.47
#